data_AF-A0A953Y5A0-F1
#
_entry.id   AF-A0A953Y5A0-F1
#
_cell.length_a   1.000
_cell.length_b   1.000
_cell.length_c   1.000
_cell.angle_alpha   90.00
_cell.angle_beta   90.00
_cell.angle_gamma   90.00
#
_symmetry.space_group_name_H-M   'P 1'
#
loop_
_entity.id
_entity.type
_entity.pdbx_description
1 polymer ?
#
loop_
_entity_poly.entity_id
_entity_poly.type
_entity_poly.pdbx_seq_one_letter_code
_entity_poly.pdbx_strand_id
1 'polypeptide(L)'
;MSYLGIGAALLIMLPPPQLRCAEPNVVAESGHEVPSDERWTAWLDSPAEGLLLVELEATDRRSDLDLCLHMAEEVRDARSHSGREQLLLMEPRGPLRVEVLGAAGAEFRLRLVNLLRPGPLQSGTAAVSLTAGRAACWLLSGDVRAPRVARLALTGGDADWRLYRADGGLLAVGERRGGERAWLPPEGDVLAVVLPRSGAPQGSLELSVGSRHRSPLREFLGALGKTPEQQQALAALAAHPDFLRIVCYLEGYPGGLPITLRAQPGLQINGVERFGAYRERVLTINPTIEPHRENVQELVDTVVHELIHAVLDLPPAPGFPFGDEVKDSLHDPRLRGYSSSSLRRGNVPPPVRAYLQRNYGPSASNPERDFSDLNAGGQRLIVKLIRDNRRRTGLGKETLVFQNERDRRARSTK
;
A
#
# COMPACT_ATOMS: atom_id res chain seq x y z
N MET A 1 -15.91 4.61 -53.38
CA MET A 1 -16.37 5.64 -52.43
C MET A 1 -17.00 4.92 -51.26
N SER A 2 -16.23 4.73 -50.20
CA SER A 2 -16.61 3.94 -49.04
C SER A 2 -16.96 4.88 -47.90
N TYR A 3 -18.20 4.79 -47.39
CA TYR A 3 -18.65 5.54 -46.22
C TYR A 3 -18.06 4.92 -44.95
N LEU A 4 -17.29 5.72 -44.22
CA LEU A 4 -16.85 5.46 -42.85
C LEU A 4 -18.05 5.62 -41.91
N GLY A 5 -18.49 4.51 -41.32
CA GLY A 5 -19.44 4.51 -40.22
C GLY A 5 -18.75 4.87 -38.91
N ILE A 6 -19.00 6.09 -38.42
CA ILE A 6 -18.64 6.51 -37.07
C ILE A 6 -19.73 5.99 -36.13
N GLY A 7 -19.44 4.93 -35.39
CA GLY A 7 -20.26 4.46 -34.29
C GLY A 7 -20.14 5.44 -33.12
N ALA A 8 -21.14 6.31 -32.95
CA ALA A 8 -21.28 7.14 -31.76
C ALA A 8 -21.68 6.24 -30.58
N ALA A 9 -20.77 6.04 -29.63
CA ALA A 9 -21.10 5.45 -28.35
C ALA A 9 -22.01 6.42 -27.58
N LEU A 10 -23.26 6.02 -27.38
CA LEU A 10 -24.24 6.73 -26.58
C LEU A 10 -23.75 6.73 -25.12
N LEU A 11 -23.21 7.86 -24.65
CA LEU A 11 -22.90 8.08 -23.24
C LEU A 11 -24.24 8.18 -22.49
N ILE A 12 -24.72 7.06 -21.94
CA ILE A 12 -25.88 7.10 -21.05
C ILE A 12 -25.42 7.81 -19.77
N MET A 13 -25.73 9.10 -19.68
CA MET A 13 -25.66 9.83 -18.42
C MET A 13 -26.75 9.25 -17.51
N LEU A 14 -26.39 8.24 -16.72
CA LEU A 14 -27.20 7.84 -15.59
C LEU A 14 -27.39 9.08 -14.70
N PRO A 15 -28.60 9.32 -14.17
CA PRO A 15 -28.79 10.39 -13.21
C PRO A 15 -27.78 10.23 -12.07
N PRO A 16 -27.14 11.32 -11.60
CA PRO A 16 -26.12 11.23 -10.57
C PRO A 16 -26.70 10.46 -9.37
N PRO A 17 -25.99 9.45 -8.84
CA PRO A 17 -26.46 8.68 -7.71
C PRO A 17 -26.81 9.63 -6.57
N GLN A 18 -28.01 9.48 -6.01
CA GLN A 18 -28.45 10.30 -4.87
C GLN A 18 -27.60 9.96 -3.64
N LEU A 19 -26.61 10.80 -3.36
CA LEU A 19 -25.74 10.70 -2.21
C LEU A 19 -26.55 10.95 -0.93
N ARG A 20 -26.51 10.01 0.02
CA ARG A 20 -27.16 10.16 1.34
C ARG A 20 -26.12 10.60 2.36
N CYS A 21 -26.37 11.70 3.08
CA CYS A 21 -25.52 12.12 4.20
C CYS A 21 -26.10 11.56 5.52
N ALA A 22 -25.41 10.62 6.16
CA ALA A 22 -25.81 10.07 7.46
C ALA A 22 -24.95 10.59 8.64
N GLU A 23 -23.77 11.15 8.36
CA GLU A 23 -22.80 11.58 9.36
C GLU A 23 -22.36 13.03 9.11
N PRO A 24 -22.08 13.84 10.16
CA PRO A 24 -21.87 15.29 10.04
C PRO A 24 -20.67 15.71 9.17
N ASN A 25 -19.73 14.80 8.89
CA ASN A 25 -18.55 15.06 8.08
C ASN A 25 -18.54 14.26 6.76
N VAL A 26 -19.52 13.37 6.53
CA VAL A 26 -19.62 12.62 5.28
C VAL A 26 -20.39 13.48 4.29
N VAL A 27 -19.66 13.98 3.29
CA VAL A 27 -20.25 14.78 2.21
C VAL A 27 -21.06 13.88 1.29
N ALA A 28 -20.61 12.64 1.12
CA ALA A 28 -21.20 11.70 0.17
C ALA A 28 -20.81 10.26 0.53
N GLU A 29 -21.76 9.34 0.45
CA GLU A 29 -21.50 7.90 0.49
C GLU A 29 -22.39 7.18 -0.53
N SER A 30 -21.81 6.22 -1.25
CA SER A 30 -22.56 5.43 -2.24
C SER A 30 -21.90 4.08 -2.51
N GLY A 31 -22.72 3.06 -2.79
CA GLY A 31 -22.29 1.74 -3.23
C GLY A 31 -22.49 1.60 -4.74
N HIS A 32 -21.52 0.98 -5.42
CA HIS A 32 -21.47 0.86 -6.87
C HIS A 32 -20.89 -0.48 -7.29
N GLU A 33 -21.07 -0.79 -8.56
CA GLU A 33 -20.45 -1.91 -9.24
C GLU A 33 -19.60 -1.34 -10.39
N VAL A 34 -18.38 -1.88 -10.57
CA VAL A 34 -17.53 -1.52 -11.71
C VAL A 34 -18.17 -2.08 -12.99
N PRO A 35 -18.52 -1.22 -13.97
CA PRO A 35 -19.14 -1.66 -15.21
C PRO A 35 -18.24 -2.57 -16.05
N SER A 36 -18.81 -3.15 -17.10
CA SER A 36 -18.14 -4.16 -17.94
C SER A 36 -16.88 -3.67 -18.68
N ASP A 37 -16.67 -2.36 -18.78
CA ASP A 37 -15.48 -1.73 -19.34
C ASP A 37 -14.38 -1.47 -18.29
N GLU A 38 -14.48 -2.10 -17.12
CA GLU A 38 -13.48 -2.08 -16.03
C GLU A 38 -13.23 -0.68 -15.43
N ARG A 39 -14.15 0.27 -15.68
CA ARG A 39 -14.00 1.66 -15.25
C ARG A 39 -15.31 2.29 -14.84
N TRP A 40 -15.44 2.60 -13.56
CA TRP A 40 -16.48 3.49 -13.07
C TRP A 40 -15.98 4.94 -13.03
N THR A 41 -16.83 5.91 -13.35
CA THR A 41 -16.50 7.34 -13.30
C THR A 41 -17.64 8.16 -12.72
N ALA A 42 -17.33 9.10 -11.85
CA ALA A 42 -18.25 10.12 -11.37
C ALA A 42 -17.62 11.52 -11.35
N TRP A 43 -18.47 12.53 -11.43
CA TRP A 43 -18.11 13.93 -11.22
C TRP A 43 -18.74 14.40 -9.93
N LEU A 44 -17.93 15.09 -9.10
CA LEU A 44 -18.32 15.57 -7.80
C LEU A 44 -17.98 17.05 -7.71
N ASP A 45 -18.92 17.83 -7.16
CA ASP A 45 -18.65 19.20 -6.76
C ASP A 45 -17.77 19.16 -5.52
N SER A 46 -16.53 19.59 -5.68
CA SER A 46 -15.60 19.68 -4.55
C SER A 46 -16.01 20.84 -3.64
N PRO A 47 -15.97 20.69 -2.30
CA PRO A 47 -16.07 21.84 -1.41
C PRO A 47 -14.97 22.84 -1.76
N ALA A 48 -15.34 24.13 -1.90
CA ALA A 48 -14.42 25.18 -2.32
C ALA A 48 -13.23 25.39 -1.36
N GLU A 49 -13.38 24.96 -0.11
CA GLU A 49 -12.37 25.08 0.94
C GLU A 49 -12.36 23.82 1.82
N GLY A 50 -11.17 23.44 2.30
CA GLY A 50 -11.00 22.37 3.29
C GLY A 50 -10.13 21.21 2.83
N LEU A 51 -10.19 20.13 3.59
CA LEU A 51 -9.47 18.89 3.35
C LEU A 51 -10.49 17.80 3.04
N LEU A 52 -10.37 17.16 1.87
CA LEU A 52 -11.31 16.12 1.45
C LEU A 52 -10.60 14.77 1.43
N LEU A 53 -11.07 13.84 2.27
CA LEU A 53 -10.65 12.45 2.23
C LEU A 53 -11.63 11.66 1.36
N VAL A 54 -11.11 11.06 0.28
CA VAL A 54 -11.87 10.14 -0.56
C VAL A 54 -11.46 8.72 -0.18
N GLU A 55 -12.42 7.91 0.23
CA GLU A 55 -12.23 6.52 0.63
C GLU A 55 -12.98 5.60 -0.34
N LEU A 56 -12.28 4.59 -0.83
CA LEU A 56 -12.80 3.49 -1.62
C LEU A 56 -12.66 2.22 -0.80
N GLU A 57 -13.70 1.40 -0.73
CA GLU A 57 -13.67 0.09 -0.08
C GLU A 57 -14.33 -0.93 -1.00
N ALA A 58 -13.60 -1.96 -1.41
CA ALA A 58 -14.17 -3.13 -2.04
C ALA A 58 -15.12 -3.84 -1.06
N THR A 59 -16.39 -4.01 -1.45
CA THR A 59 -17.36 -4.73 -0.62
C THR A 59 -17.22 -6.23 -0.79
N ASP A 60 -16.70 -6.68 -1.93
CA ASP A 60 -16.24 -8.04 -2.13
C ASP A 60 -14.72 -8.14 -1.92
N ARG A 61 -14.28 -9.09 -1.09
CA ARG A 61 -12.85 -9.25 -0.71
C ARG A 61 -11.92 -9.67 -1.87
N ARG A 62 -12.42 -9.65 -3.10
CA ARG A 62 -11.74 -10.19 -4.29
C ARG A 62 -11.48 -9.14 -5.36
N SER A 63 -12.05 -7.95 -5.23
CA SER A 63 -11.90 -6.94 -6.25
C SER A 63 -10.61 -6.16 -6.09
N ASP A 64 -9.82 -6.20 -7.17
CA ASP A 64 -8.72 -5.28 -7.38
C ASP A 64 -9.33 -3.94 -7.79
N LEU A 65 -9.25 -2.95 -6.92
CA LEU A 65 -9.75 -1.60 -7.17
C LEU A 65 -8.61 -0.59 -7.10
N ASP A 66 -8.47 0.22 -8.13
CA ASP A 66 -7.59 1.38 -8.16
C ASP A 66 -8.47 2.65 -8.11
N LEU A 67 -8.15 3.59 -7.22
CA LEU A 67 -8.81 4.89 -7.12
C LEU A 67 -7.97 5.94 -7.85
N CYS A 68 -8.57 6.67 -8.76
CA CYS A 68 -7.94 7.79 -9.47
C CYS A 68 -8.81 9.04 -9.37
N LEU A 69 -8.19 10.16 -9.05
CA LEU A 69 -8.82 11.46 -8.89
C LEU A 69 -8.20 12.43 -9.88
N HIS A 70 -9.02 13.00 -10.75
CA HIS A 70 -8.63 14.03 -11.70
C HIS A 70 -9.19 15.37 -11.23
N MET A 71 -8.29 16.31 -11.04
CA MET A 71 -8.54 17.72 -10.79
C MET A 71 -7.99 18.51 -11.97
N ALA A 72 -8.36 19.79 -12.11
CA ALA A 72 -8.12 20.60 -13.32
C ALA A 72 -6.70 20.46 -13.93
N GLU A 73 -5.66 20.41 -13.10
CA GLU A 73 -4.26 20.28 -13.54
C GLU A 73 -3.51 19.11 -12.89
N GLU A 74 -4.20 18.28 -12.09
CA GLU A 74 -3.55 17.26 -11.26
C GLU A 74 -4.31 15.93 -11.31
N VAL A 75 -3.56 14.84 -11.44
CA VAL A 75 -4.07 13.47 -11.30
C VAL A 75 -3.43 12.83 -10.08
N ARG A 76 -4.26 12.37 -9.15
CA ARG A 76 -3.84 11.59 -7.98
C ARG A 76 -4.40 10.19 -8.06
N ASP A 77 -3.55 9.20 -7.85
CA ASP A 77 -3.97 7.81 -7.81
C ASP A 77 -3.59 7.15 -6.47
N ALA A 78 -4.51 6.36 -5.93
CA ALA A 78 -4.28 5.43 -4.83
C ALA A 78 -4.58 4.02 -5.32
N ARG A 79 -3.63 3.15 -5.05
CA ARG A 79 -3.72 1.73 -5.34
C ARG A 79 -3.27 1.03 -4.08
N SER A 80 -4.00 0.06 -3.57
CA SER A 80 -3.72 -0.62 -2.31
C SER A 80 -3.97 -2.08 -2.53
N HIS A 81 -3.09 -2.86 -1.92
CA HIS A 81 -3.24 -4.28 -1.79
C HIS A 81 -4.50 -4.73 -1.00
N SER A 82 -5.09 -3.84 -0.17
CA SER A 82 -6.07 -4.18 0.88
C SER A 82 -7.54 -4.05 0.49
N GLY A 83 -7.85 -3.84 -0.79
CA GLY A 83 -9.21 -3.55 -1.24
C GLY A 83 -9.79 -2.28 -0.59
N ARG A 84 -8.94 -1.40 -0.08
CA ARG A 84 -9.32 -0.12 0.50
C ARG A 84 -8.34 0.94 0.01
N GLU A 85 -8.83 1.91 -0.74
CA GLU A 85 -8.05 3.06 -1.22
C GLU A 85 -8.44 4.32 -0.51
N GLN A 86 -7.46 5.20 -0.32
CA GLN A 86 -7.71 6.48 0.30
C GLN A 86 -6.81 7.55 -0.30
N LEU A 87 -7.40 8.68 -0.64
CA LEU A 87 -6.69 9.86 -1.12
C LEU A 87 -7.13 11.07 -0.33
N LEU A 88 -6.15 11.82 0.19
CA LEU A 88 -6.39 13.12 0.79
C LEU A 88 -6.15 14.20 -0.26
N LEU A 89 -7.15 15.04 -0.47
CA LEU A 89 -7.06 16.25 -1.28
C LEU A 89 -6.97 17.46 -0.35
N MET A 90 -6.00 18.34 -0.61
CA MET A 90 -5.90 19.61 0.08
C MET A 90 -6.47 20.72 -0.80
N GLU A 91 -7.46 21.43 -0.28
CA GLU A 91 -8.11 22.55 -0.97
C GLU A 91 -8.49 22.22 -2.43
N PRO A 92 -9.20 21.10 -2.68
CA PRO A 92 -9.58 20.73 -4.04
C PRO A 92 -10.50 21.81 -4.65
N ARG A 93 -9.99 22.53 -5.67
CA ARG A 93 -10.73 23.57 -6.38
C ARG A 93 -11.29 23.03 -7.69
N GLY A 94 -12.58 23.29 -7.93
CA GLY A 94 -13.26 22.92 -9.16
C GLY A 94 -13.86 21.51 -9.16
N PRO A 95 -14.35 21.05 -10.31
CA PRO A 95 -14.98 19.74 -10.43
C PRO A 95 -13.96 18.63 -10.21
N LEU A 96 -14.29 17.68 -9.33
CA LEU A 96 -13.50 16.50 -9.05
C LEU A 96 -14.04 15.33 -9.87
N ARG A 97 -13.23 14.77 -10.76
CA ARG A 97 -13.58 13.52 -11.45
C ARG A 97 -12.95 12.34 -10.72
N VAL A 98 -13.80 11.45 -10.22
CA VAL A 98 -13.39 10.20 -9.57
C VAL A 98 -13.49 9.08 -10.59
N GLU A 99 -12.42 8.32 -10.73
CA GLU A 99 -12.38 7.07 -11.49
C GLU A 99 -12.05 5.92 -10.53
N VAL A 100 -12.80 4.84 -10.66
CA VAL A 100 -12.49 3.57 -10.01
C VAL A 100 -12.24 2.55 -11.11
N LEU A 101 -11.02 2.00 -11.14
CA LEU A 101 -10.65 0.95 -12.10
C LEU A 101 -10.66 -0.39 -11.37
N GLY A 102 -11.22 -1.42 -11.99
CA GLY A 102 -11.24 -2.74 -11.38
C GLY A 102 -11.84 -3.79 -12.30
N ALA A 103 -11.91 -5.03 -11.82
CA ALA A 103 -12.56 -6.09 -12.58
C ALA A 103 -14.04 -5.75 -12.84
N ALA A 104 -14.56 -6.08 -14.01
CA ALA A 104 -15.99 -5.98 -14.29
C ALA A 104 -16.79 -6.73 -13.22
N GLY A 105 -17.82 -6.09 -12.66
CA GLY A 105 -18.66 -6.63 -11.59
C GLY A 105 -18.08 -6.48 -10.18
N ALA A 106 -16.92 -5.82 -10.03
CA ALA A 106 -16.36 -5.51 -8.72
C ALA A 106 -17.28 -4.56 -7.96
N GLU A 107 -17.69 -4.94 -6.75
CA GLU A 107 -18.54 -4.10 -5.92
C GLU A 107 -17.70 -3.24 -4.97
N PHE A 108 -18.08 -1.97 -4.82
CA PHE A 108 -17.35 -1.04 -3.97
C PHE A 108 -18.25 0.00 -3.30
N ARG A 109 -17.74 0.55 -2.20
CA ARG A 109 -18.25 1.70 -1.49
C ARG A 109 -17.29 2.87 -1.69
N LEU A 110 -17.82 4.01 -2.13
CA LEU A 110 -17.10 5.27 -2.19
C LEU A 110 -17.65 6.21 -1.12
N ARG A 111 -16.76 6.77 -0.29
CA ARG A 111 -17.10 7.68 0.80
C ARG A 111 -16.22 8.93 0.71
N LEU A 112 -16.84 10.10 0.80
CA LEU A 112 -16.17 11.39 0.84
C LEU A 112 -16.35 12.02 2.21
N VAL A 113 -15.24 12.31 2.87
CA VAL A 113 -15.21 12.86 4.23
C VAL A 113 -14.55 14.22 4.21
N ASN A 114 -15.30 15.26 4.57
CA ASN A 114 -14.73 16.58 4.79
C ASN A 114 -14.05 16.60 6.15
N LEU A 115 -12.77 16.91 6.17
CA LEU A 115 -11.96 16.98 7.38
C LEU A 115 -11.87 18.42 7.84
N LEU A 116 -12.20 18.66 9.10
CA LEU A 116 -11.89 19.92 9.75
C LEU A 116 -10.38 19.99 9.96
N ARG A 117 -9.76 21.13 9.63
CA ARG A 117 -8.34 21.41 9.87
C ARG A 117 -8.17 22.26 11.13
N PRO A 118 -8.03 21.67 12.34
CA PRO A 118 -7.41 22.37 13.45
C PRO A 118 -6.01 22.87 13.05
N GLY A 119 -5.60 24.01 13.59
CA GLY A 119 -4.35 24.70 13.24
C GLY A 119 -3.07 23.85 13.41
N PRO A 120 -1.90 24.40 13.07
CA PRO A 120 -0.65 23.66 13.07
C PRO A 120 -0.28 23.14 14.47
N LEU A 121 0.20 21.89 14.53
CA LEU A 121 0.86 21.30 15.69
C LEU A 121 2.37 21.47 15.57
N GLN A 122 2.99 21.87 16.68
CA GLN A 122 4.44 21.92 16.83
C GLN A 122 4.98 20.59 17.39
N SER A 123 6.29 20.39 17.31
CA SER A 123 6.93 19.23 17.94
C SER A 123 6.68 19.21 19.45
N GLY A 124 6.30 18.05 20.00
CA GLY A 124 5.91 17.90 21.40
C GLY A 124 4.66 17.03 21.57
N THR A 125 4.16 16.95 22.79
CA THR A 125 2.88 16.29 23.09
C THR A 125 1.76 17.31 22.97
N ALA A 126 0.83 17.10 22.04
CA ALA A 126 -0.38 17.89 21.95
C ALA A 126 -1.56 17.07 22.50
N ALA A 127 -2.25 17.62 23.50
CA ALA A 127 -3.55 17.10 23.89
C ALA A 127 -4.53 17.40 22.75
N VAL A 128 -5.23 16.37 22.29
CA VAL A 128 -6.12 16.47 21.15
C VAL A 128 -7.50 16.01 21.60
N SER A 129 -8.42 16.96 21.76
CA SER A 129 -9.82 16.61 22.02
C SER A 129 -10.49 16.27 20.68
N LEU A 130 -10.74 14.98 20.44
CA LEU A 130 -11.56 14.55 19.31
C LEU A 130 -13.02 14.63 19.77
N THR A 131 -13.85 15.37 19.06
CA THR A 131 -15.30 15.27 19.26
C THR A 131 -15.81 13.99 18.61
N ALA A 132 -16.67 13.23 19.29
CA ALA A 132 -17.36 12.07 18.72
C ALA A 132 -17.92 12.38 17.32
N GLY A 133 -17.68 11.47 16.37
CA GLY A 133 -18.21 11.58 15.01
C GLY A 133 -17.60 12.70 14.15
N ARG A 134 -16.56 13.40 14.63
CA ARG A 134 -15.83 14.37 13.82
C ARG A 134 -14.42 13.89 13.55
N ALA A 135 -14.16 13.57 12.29
CA ALA A 135 -12.81 13.46 11.77
C ALA A 135 -12.05 14.77 11.98
N ALA A 136 -10.80 14.69 12.41
CA ALA A 136 -9.97 15.87 12.65
C ALA A 136 -8.59 15.68 12.03
N CYS A 137 -8.02 16.79 11.54
CA CYS A 137 -6.76 16.79 10.81
C CYS A 137 -5.79 17.87 11.30
N TRP A 138 -4.62 17.48 11.77
CA TRP A 138 -3.58 18.42 12.19
C TRP A 138 -2.47 18.54 11.15
N LEU A 139 -1.98 19.76 10.92
CA LEU A 139 -0.73 19.95 10.18
C LEU A 139 0.45 19.84 11.16
N LEU A 140 1.37 18.94 10.89
CA LEU A 140 2.58 18.70 11.68
C LEU A 140 3.75 19.42 11.01
N SER A 141 3.89 20.69 11.33
CA SER A 141 4.93 21.57 10.80
C SER A 141 6.20 21.46 11.62
N GLY A 142 7.34 21.27 10.96
CA GLY A 142 8.64 21.25 11.63
C GLY A 142 9.82 21.18 10.68
N ASP A 143 10.79 22.07 10.91
CA ASP A 143 12.08 22.11 10.22
C ASP A 143 12.98 21.01 10.79
N VAL A 144 12.74 19.76 10.39
CA VAL A 144 13.39 18.60 11.00
C VAL A 144 14.10 17.79 9.94
N ARG A 145 15.43 17.91 9.86
CA ARG A 145 16.31 17.10 8.99
C ARG A 145 16.45 15.62 9.41
N ALA A 146 15.55 15.13 10.27
CA ALA A 146 15.65 13.82 10.90
C ALA A 146 14.29 13.08 10.85
N PRO A 147 14.30 11.73 10.75
CA PRO A 147 13.09 10.94 10.83
C PRO A 147 12.33 11.23 12.13
N ARG A 148 11.01 11.38 12.04
CA ARG A 148 10.14 11.62 13.21
C ARG A 148 9.36 10.35 13.53
N VAL A 149 8.97 10.17 14.78
CA VAL A 149 8.05 9.11 15.19
C VAL A 149 6.77 9.77 15.70
N ALA A 150 5.70 9.59 14.95
CA ALA A 150 4.36 9.94 15.40
C ALA A 150 3.80 8.80 16.24
N ARG A 151 3.26 9.11 17.40
CA ARG A 151 2.57 8.17 18.26
C ARG A 151 1.21 8.75 18.63
N LEU A 152 0.14 8.03 18.29
CA LEU A 152 -1.18 8.41 18.74
C LEU A 152 -1.52 7.65 20.03
N ALA A 153 -1.80 8.38 21.10
CA ALA A 153 -2.30 7.84 22.36
C ALA A 153 -3.78 8.20 22.51
N LEU A 154 -4.66 7.21 22.52
CA LEU A 154 -6.10 7.40 22.67
C LEU A 154 -6.58 6.88 24.03
N THR A 155 -7.54 7.56 24.62
CA THR A 155 -8.27 7.19 25.85
C THR A 155 -9.79 7.24 25.60
N GLY A 156 -10.52 6.21 26.01
CA GLY A 156 -11.99 6.25 25.97
C GLY A 156 -12.66 6.06 24.59
N GLY A 157 -11.96 5.48 23.61
CA GLY A 157 -12.57 5.05 22.34
C GLY A 157 -11.57 4.54 21.31
N ASP A 158 -12.10 4.08 20.17
CA ASP A 158 -11.32 3.59 19.04
C ASP A 158 -11.32 4.63 17.91
N ALA A 159 -10.15 4.92 17.35
CA ALA A 159 -10.02 5.70 16.14
C ALA A 159 -9.02 5.05 15.17
N ASP A 160 -9.27 5.23 13.89
CA ASP A 160 -8.26 5.00 12.86
C ASP A 160 -7.49 6.30 12.68
N TRP A 161 -6.19 6.22 12.48
CA TRP A 161 -5.37 7.40 12.24
C TRP A 161 -4.48 7.21 11.03
N ARG A 162 -4.19 8.31 10.36
CA ARG A 162 -3.52 8.35 9.08
C ARG A 162 -2.59 9.54 9.06
N LEU A 163 -1.44 9.35 8.47
CA LEU A 163 -0.47 10.42 8.26
C LEU A 163 -0.36 10.61 6.76
N TYR A 164 -0.35 11.85 6.29
CA TYR A 164 -0.22 12.22 4.89
C TYR A 164 0.91 13.22 4.73
N ARG A 165 1.53 13.28 3.55
CA ARG A 165 2.40 14.41 3.17
C ARG A 165 1.54 15.64 2.87
N ALA A 166 2.19 16.80 2.79
CA ALA A 166 1.57 18.02 2.27
C ALA A 166 1.03 17.87 0.82
N ASP A 167 1.58 16.96 0.01
CA ASP A 167 1.03 16.65 -1.31
C ASP A 167 -0.18 15.70 -1.26
N GLY A 168 -0.66 15.34 -0.07
CA GLY A 168 -1.78 14.41 0.13
C GLY A 168 -1.43 12.93 -0.02
N GLY A 169 -0.17 12.58 -0.28
CA GLY A 169 0.27 11.18 -0.31
C GLY A 169 0.22 10.55 1.07
N LEU A 170 -0.50 9.43 1.21
CA LEU A 170 -0.60 8.67 2.46
C LEU A 170 0.79 8.18 2.89
N LEU A 171 1.21 8.42 4.13
CA LEU A 171 2.48 8.03 4.74
C LEU A 171 2.37 6.82 5.66
N ALA A 172 1.33 6.79 6.49
CA ALA A 172 1.10 5.73 7.44
C ALA A 172 -0.38 5.64 7.79
N VAL A 173 -0.80 4.45 8.21
CA VAL A 173 -2.12 4.16 8.75
C VAL A 173 -1.92 3.36 10.03
N GLY A 174 -2.69 3.67 11.05
CA GLY A 174 -2.86 2.80 12.21
C GLY A 174 -4.34 2.56 12.50
N GLU A 175 -4.64 1.32 12.85
CA GLU A 175 -6.00 0.86 13.06
C GLU A 175 -6.17 0.43 14.52
N ARG A 176 -7.09 1.10 15.21
CA ARG A 176 -7.83 0.58 16.38
C ARG A 176 -7.14 0.46 17.74
N ARG A 177 -5.90 0.87 17.99
CA ARG A 177 -5.42 0.96 19.40
C ARG A 177 -4.49 2.15 19.67
N GLY A 178 -4.72 2.81 20.81
CA GLY A 178 -3.77 3.77 21.36
C GLY A 178 -2.41 3.12 21.60
N GLY A 179 -1.33 3.84 21.27
CA GLY A 179 0.05 3.40 21.47
C GLY A 179 0.78 2.94 20.21
N GLU A 180 0.11 2.87 19.06
CA GLU A 180 0.74 2.61 17.77
C GLU A 180 1.72 3.74 17.38
N ARG A 181 2.77 3.37 16.65
CA ARG A 181 3.83 4.28 16.20
C ARG A 181 3.93 4.23 14.68
N ALA A 182 4.07 5.40 14.05
CA ALA A 182 4.50 5.51 12.67
C ALA A 182 5.79 6.30 12.57
N TRP A 183 6.71 5.79 11.75
CA TRP A 183 7.87 6.54 11.31
C TRP A 183 7.46 7.46 10.16
N LEU A 184 7.84 8.72 10.31
CA LEU A 184 7.62 9.75 9.32
C LEU A 184 8.91 10.00 8.54
N PRO A 185 8.80 10.29 7.23
CA PRO A 185 9.94 10.67 6.44
C PRO A 185 10.63 11.92 7.04
N PRO A 186 11.94 12.07 6.83
CA PRO A 186 12.75 13.16 7.39
C PRO A 186 12.48 14.53 6.75
N GLU A 187 11.49 14.67 5.88
CA GLU A 187 11.26 15.91 5.13
C GLU A 187 9.76 16.19 4.94
N GLY A 188 9.40 17.47 5.05
CA GLY A 188 8.08 18.01 4.71
C GLY A 188 7.08 18.06 5.87
N ASP A 189 6.05 18.89 5.69
CA ASP A 189 4.91 18.89 6.59
C ASP A 189 4.11 17.59 6.43
N VAL A 190 3.61 17.09 7.56
CA VAL A 190 2.79 15.87 7.61
C VAL A 190 1.39 16.25 8.08
N LEU A 191 0.33 15.81 7.42
CA LEU A 191 -1.02 15.93 7.96
C LEU A 191 -1.39 14.66 8.72
N ALA A 192 -1.72 14.79 10.01
CA ALA A 192 -2.28 13.71 10.80
C ALA A 192 -3.80 13.78 10.78
N VAL A 193 -4.46 12.77 10.23
CA VAL A 193 -5.91 12.61 10.22
C VAL A 193 -6.30 11.54 11.21
N VAL A 194 -7.24 11.84 12.10
CA VAL A 194 -7.82 10.85 13.02
C VAL A 194 -9.32 10.75 12.75
N LEU A 195 -9.78 9.53 12.45
CA LEU A 195 -11.17 9.18 12.17
C LEU A 195 -11.73 8.35 13.34
N PRO A 196 -12.62 8.91 14.18
CA PRO A 196 -13.30 8.16 15.24
C PRO A 196 -14.14 7.01 14.64
N ARG A 197 -14.02 5.79 15.17
CA ARG A 197 -14.87 4.65 14.76
C ARG A 197 -16.06 4.44 15.67
N SER A 198 -15.88 4.64 16.98
CA SER A 198 -16.95 4.52 17.97
C SER A 198 -16.64 5.36 19.21
N GLY A 199 -17.70 5.86 19.85
CA GLY A 199 -17.60 6.73 21.02
C GLY A 199 -17.09 8.13 20.70
N ALA A 200 -16.77 8.89 21.76
CA ALA A 200 -16.09 10.17 21.71
C ALA A 200 -14.64 9.96 22.19
N PRO A 201 -13.74 9.38 21.36
CA PRO A 201 -12.39 9.10 21.82
C PRO A 201 -11.73 10.40 22.30
N GLN A 202 -11.30 10.45 23.55
CA GLN A 202 -10.41 11.51 24.01
C GLN A 202 -8.97 11.03 23.78
N GLY A 203 -7.99 11.91 23.60
CA GLY A 203 -6.64 11.43 23.34
C GLY A 203 -5.59 12.52 23.32
N SER A 204 -4.35 12.09 23.09
CA SER A 204 -3.23 12.95 22.76
C SER A 204 -2.51 12.39 21.54
N LEU A 205 -2.19 13.26 20.60
CA LEU A 205 -1.24 12.92 19.55
C LEU A 205 0.14 13.35 20.04
N GLU A 206 0.99 12.37 20.32
CA GLU A 206 2.37 12.59 20.69
C GLU A 206 3.22 12.61 19.43
N LEU A 207 3.85 13.74 19.15
CA LEU A 207 4.86 13.83 18.10
C LEU A 207 6.23 13.92 18.72
N SER A 208 6.89 12.77 18.72
CA SER A 208 8.28 12.68 19.11
C SER A 208 9.16 12.79 17.88
N VAL A 209 10.04 13.80 17.86
CA VAL A 209 11.20 13.72 16.98
C VAL A 209 12.09 12.66 17.60
N GLY A 210 12.18 11.51 16.93
CA GLY A 210 13.06 10.44 17.39
C GLY A 210 14.48 10.98 17.50
N SER A 211 15.16 10.67 18.60
CA SER A 211 16.63 10.66 18.57
C SER A 211 17.07 9.77 17.41
N ARG A 212 18.29 9.98 16.87
CA ARG A 212 18.88 9.23 15.74
C ARG A 212 18.86 7.72 16.01
N HIS A 213 17.71 7.06 15.84
CA HIS A 213 17.61 5.62 15.92
C HIS A 213 18.32 5.10 14.68
N ARG A 214 19.36 4.31 14.90
CA ARG A 214 19.90 3.49 13.82
C ARG A 214 18.82 2.47 13.48
N SER A 215 18.26 2.60 12.28
CA SER A 215 17.34 1.61 11.71
C SER A 215 18.18 0.52 11.06
N PRO A 216 18.21 -0.71 11.61
CA PRO A 216 19.01 -1.78 11.01
C PRO A 216 18.52 -2.11 9.58
N LEU A 217 17.23 -1.95 9.27
CA LEU A 217 16.74 -2.08 7.90
C LEU A 217 17.32 -1.01 6.99
N ARG A 218 17.43 0.25 7.45
CA ARG A 218 18.06 1.30 6.65
C ARG A 218 19.56 1.06 6.44
N GLU A 219 20.28 0.61 7.46
CA GLU A 219 21.69 0.20 7.32
C GLU A 219 21.83 -0.96 6.31
N PHE A 220 20.92 -1.93 6.38
CA PHE A 220 20.85 -3.04 5.44
C PHE A 220 20.58 -2.59 4.00
N LEU A 221 19.60 -1.72 3.76
CA LEU A 221 19.35 -1.15 2.42
C LEU A 221 20.58 -0.40 1.90
N GLY A 222 21.27 0.37 2.74
CA GLY A 222 22.54 1.00 2.38
C GLY A 222 23.60 0.00 1.96
N ALA A 223 23.67 -1.17 2.62
CA ALA A 223 24.60 -2.24 2.25
C ALA A 223 24.24 -2.93 0.92
N LEU A 224 22.98 -2.90 0.49
CA LEU A 224 22.54 -3.46 -0.79
C LEU A 224 22.86 -2.56 -1.98
N GLY A 225 22.89 -1.24 -1.82
CA GLY A 225 23.14 -0.30 -2.91
C GLY A 225 24.59 -0.29 -3.40
N LYS A 226 24.93 -1.15 -4.38
CA LYS A 226 26.28 -1.27 -4.96
C LYS A 226 26.55 -0.30 -6.10
N THR A 227 25.51 0.23 -6.74
CA THR A 227 25.61 1.27 -7.79
C THR A 227 24.80 2.52 -7.41
N PRO A 228 25.06 3.69 -8.02
CA PRO A 228 24.26 4.90 -7.79
C PRO A 228 22.76 4.68 -8.05
N GLU A 229 22.42 3.93 -9.10
CA GLU A 229 21.03 3.61 -9.44
C GLU A 229 20.37 2.75 -8.36
N GLN A 230 21.08 1.74 -7.85
CA GLN A 230 20.61 0.91 -6.73
C GLN A 230 20.41 1.75 -5.46
N GLN A 231 21.35 2.65 -5.15
CA GLN A 231 21.23 3.54 -3.99
C GLN A 231 20.01 4.47 -4.11
N GLN A 232 19.79 5.06 -5.29
CA GLN A 232 18.64 5.93 -5.54
C GLN A 232 17.31 5.18 -5.45
N ALA A 233 17.20 3.99 -6.05
CA ALA A 233 16.00 3.17 -5.98
C ALA A 233 15.69 2.72 -4.55
N LEU A 234 16.69 2.28 -3.79
CA LEU A 234 16.53 1.85 -2.40
C LEU A 234 16.22 3.04 -1.47
N ALA A 235 16.78 4.23 -1.73
CA ALA A 235 16.41 5.45 -1.01
C ALA A 235 14.94 5.84 -1.26
N ALA A 236 14.48 5.76 -2.51
CA ALA A 236 13.08 5.98 -2.85
C ALA A 236 12.14 4.94 -2.21
N LEU A 237 12.58 3.68 -2.11
CA LEU A 237 11.85 2.60 -1.43
C LEU A 237 11.77 2.88 0.07
N ALA A 238 12.88 3.28 0.70
CA ALA A 238 12.93 3.62 2.11
C ALA A 238 12.03 4.81 2.48
N ALA A 239 11.72 5.68 1.51
CA ALA A 239 10.76 6.78 1.65
C ALA A 239 9.33 6.41 1.20
N HIS A 240 9.08 5.15 0.82
CA HIS A 240 7.76 4.70 0.40
C HIS A 240 6.87 4.40 1.62
N PRO A 241 5.65 4.94 1.69
CA PRO A 241 4.70 4.74 2.79
C PRO A 241 4.47 3.28 3.19
N ASP A 242 4.09 2.41 2.25
CA ASP A 242 3.85 1.00 2.56
C ASP A 242 5.12 0.26 3.00
N PHE A 243 6.28 0.65 2.46
CA PHE A 243 7.55 0.08 2.89
C PHE A 243 7.92 0.56 4.30
N LEU A 244 7.68 1.83 4.62
CA LEU A 244 7.85 2.36 5.96
C LEU A 244 6.99 1.60 6.95
N ARG A 245 5.74 1.23 6.63
CA ARG A 245 4.89 0.39 7.51
C ARG A 245 5.55 -0.95 7.84
N ILE A 246 6.15 -1.62 6.84
CA ILE A 246 6.91 -2.86 7.06
C ILE A 246 8.08 -2.63 8.01
N VAL A 247 8.87 -1.56 7.77
CA VAL A 247 10.01 -1.19 8.63
C VAL A 247 9.56 -0.89 10.06
N CYS A 248 8.49 -0.09 10.22
CA CYS A 248 7.91 0.27 11.50
C CYS A 248 7.51 -0.98 12.29
N TYR A 249 6.83 -1.92 11.64
CA TYR A 249 6.37 -3.15 12.25
C TYR A 249 7.54 -4.03 12.71
N LEU A 250 8.53 -4.25 11.83
CA LEU A 250 9.68 -5.09 12.14
C LEU A 250 10.59 -4.50 13.22
N GLU A 251 10.89 -3.19 13.17
CA GLU A 251 11.75 -2.54 14.16
C GLU A 251 11.01 -2.25 15.48
N GLY A 252 9.69 -2.08 15.42
CA GLY A 252 8.82 -1.92 16.58
C GLY A 252 8.34 -3.24 17.19
N TYR A 253 8.72 -4.39 16.62
CA TYR A 253 8.29 -5.69 17.08
C TYR A 253 8.72 -5.95 18.54
N PRO A 254 7.90 -6.63 19.37
CA PRO A 254 8.28 -6.91 20.76
C PRO A 254 9.63 -7.62 20.88
N GLY A 255 10.57 -6.99 21.58
CA GLY A 255 11.95 -7.47 21.72
C GLY A 255 12.95 -6.89 20.72
N GLY A 256 12.52 -5.97 19.85
CA GLY A 256 13.35 -5.36 18.79
C GLY A 256 13.24 -6.11 17.47
N LEU A 257 14.14 -5.82 16.52
CA LEU A 257 14.12 -6.42 15.18
C LEU A 257 14.20 -7.96 15.27
N PRO A 258 13.16 -8.71 14.87
CA PRO A 258 13.07 -10.15 15.14
C PRO A 258 13.76 -11.01 14.08
N ILE A 259 14.49 -10.39 13.14
CA ILE A 259 15.14 -11.02 12.00
C ILE A 259 16.60 -10.57 11.87
N THR A 260 17.43 -11.43 11.32
CA THR A 260 18.80 -11.10 10.90
C THR A 260 18.81 -10.70 9.43
N LEU A 261 19.48 -9.60 9.10
CA LEU A 261 19.59 -9.08 7.73
C LEU A 261 20.98 -9.34 7.17
N ARG A 262 21.07 -9.87 5.94
CA ARG A 262 22.34 -10.19 5.28
C ARG A 262 22.36 -9.78 3.81
N ALA A 263 23.38 -9.03 3.42
CA ALA A 263 23.69 -8.77 2.01
C ALA A 263 24.79 -9.75 1.58
N GLN A 264 24.45 -10.73 0.75
CA GLN A 264 25.37 -11.80 0.33
C GLN A 264 25.49 -11.84 -1.20
N PRO A 265 26.55 -11.21 -1.77
CA PRO A 265 26.89 -11.37 -3.18
C PRO A 265 27.06 -12.85 -3.55
N GLY A 266 26.48 -13.26 -4.67
CA GLY A 266 26.59 -14.63 -5.17
C GLY A 266 25.88 -15.66 -4.29
N LEU A 267 24.75 -15.30 -3.65
CA LEU A 267 23.93 -16.22 -2.86
C LEU A 267 23.57 -17.48 -3.67
N GLN A 268 24.01 -18.65 -3.21
CA GLN A 268 23.71 -19.95 -3.81
C GLN A 268 22.77 -20.76 -2.91
N ILE A 269 21.68 -21.27 -3.46
CA ILE A 269 20.77 -22.19 -2.77
C ILE A 269 20.54 -23.40 -3.66
N ASN A 270 20.93 -24.58 -3.18
CA ASN A 270 20.90 -25.84 -3.92
C ASN A 270 21.65 -25.75 -5.27
N GLY A 271 22.81 -25.07 -5.29
CA GLY A 271 23.66 -24.92 -6.48
C GLY A 271 23.14 -23.96 -7.54
N VAL A 272 22.10 -23.17 -7.23
CA VAL A 272 21.54 -22.15 -8.12
C VAL A 272 21.68 -20.79 -7.46
N GLU A 273 22.15 -19.80 -8.21
CA GLU A 273 22.22 -18.42 -7.71
C GLU A 273 20.80 -17.86 -7.52
N ARG A 274 20.54 -17.26 -6.36
CA ARG A 274 19.22 -16.72 -6.00
C ARG A 274 19.29 -15.21 -5.80
N PHE A 275 18.15 -14.56 -6.05
CA PHE A 275 17.97 -13.13 -5.83
C PHE A 275 17.95 -12.82 -4.32
N GLY A 276 17.21 -13.62 -3.56
CA GLY A 276 17.09 -13.52 -2.12
C GLY A 276 16.57 -14.82 -1.51
N ALA A 277 16.54 -14.86 -0.18
CA ALA A 277 15.86 -15.90 0.59
C ALA A 277 15.60 -15.44 2.02
N TYR A 278 14.43 -15.79 2.53
CA TYR A 278 14.10 -15.76 3.94
C TYR A 278 14.00 -17.19 4.50
N ARG A 279 14.84 -17.52 5.49
CA ARG A 279 14.81 -18.81 6.19
C ARG A 279 15.29 -18.68 7.61
N GLU A 280 14.59 -19.32 8.55
CA GLU A 280 15.02 -19.40 9.97
C GLU A 280 15.31 -18.01 10.56
N ARG A 281 14.45 -17.03 10.24
CA ARG A 281 14.60 -15.62 10.62
C ARG A 281 15.84 -14.91 10.09
N VAL A 282 16.43 -15.42 9.02
CA VAL A 282 17.52 -14.76 8.28
C VAL A 282 17.01 -14.36 6.90
N LEU A 283 16.94 -13.05 6.65
CA LEU A 283 16.67 -12.48 5.34
C LEU A 283 18.02 -12.19 4.66
N THR A 284 18.25 -12.85 3.52
CA THR A 284 19.47 -12.70 2.73
C THR A 284 19.13 -12.20 1.33
N ILE A 285 19.77 -11.12 0.86
CA ILE A 285 19.61 -10.60 -0.50
C ILE A 285 20.96 -10.63 -1.21
N ASN A 286 20.95 -10.99 -2.50
CA ASN A 286 22.10 -10.97 -3.39
C ASN A 286 22.09 -9.71 -4.27
N PRO A 287 22.78 -8.62 -3.87
CA PRO A 287 22.70 -7.36 -4.60
C PRO A 287 23.46 -7.34 -5.93
N THR A 288 24.20 -8.42 -6.26
CA THR A 288 25.12 -8.46 -7.40
C THR A 288 24.69 -9.39 -8.52
N ILE A 289 23.56 -10.10 -8.38
CA ILE A 289 23.10 -10.97 -9.47
C ILE A 289 22.77 -10.13 -10.71
N GLU A 290 23.02 -10.68 -11.90
CA GLU A 290 22.88 -9.95 -13.17
C GLU A 290 21.53 -9.24 -13.33
N PRO A 291 20.36 -9.85 -13.06
CA PRO A 291 19.07 -9.15 -13.15
C PRO A 291 18.94 -7.90 -12.26
N HIS A 292 19.56 -7.89 -11.07
CA HIS A 292 19.55 -6.71 -10.18
C HIS A 292 20.44 -5.57 -10.70
N ARG A 293 21.42 -5.90 -11.56
CA ARG A 293 22.29 -4.91 -12.21
C ARG A 293 21.64 -4.36 -13.49
N GLU A 294 20.97 -5.22 -14.26
CA GLU A 294 20.29 -4.82 -15.49
C GLU A 294 18.96 -4.08 -15.25
N ASN A 295 18.25 -4.46 -14.18
CA ASN A 295 17.01 -3.82 -13.77
C ASN A 295 16.99 -3.65 -12.24
N VAL A 296 17.31 -2.44 -11.78
CA VAL A 296 17.30 -2.12 -10.34
C VAL A 296 15.97 -2.41 -9.64
N GLN A 297 14.86 -2.42 -10.38
CA GLN A 297 13.56 -2.73 -9.80
C GLN A 297 13.42 -4.22 -9.42
N GLU A 298 14.22 -5.13 -9.99
CA GLU A 298 14.30 -6.52 -9.53
C GLU A 298 14.91 -6.60 -8.11
N LEU A 299 15.84 -5.70 -7.77
CA LEU A 299 16.37 -5.61 -6.40
C LEU A 299 15.31 -5.10 -5.43
N VAL A 300 14.54 -4.07 -5.83
CA VAL A 300 13.40 -3.56 -5.05
C VAL A 300 12.35 -4.65 -4.83
N ASP A 301 11.97 -5.36 -5.90
CA ASP A 301 11.06 -6.52 -5.87
C ASP A 301 11.55 -7.54 -4.84
N THR A 302 12.78 -8.01 -4.99
CA THR A 302 13.37 -9.03 -4.11
C THR A 302 13.38 -8.59 -2.65
N VAL A 303 13.76 -7.34 -2.35
CA VAL A 303 13.76 -6.82 -0.97
C VAL A 303 12.35 -6.86 -0.37
N VAL A 304 11.35 -6.39 -1.11
CA VAL A 304 9.96 -6.35 -0.63
C VAL A 304 9.41 -7.77 -0.50
N HIS A 305 9.65 -8.63 -1.47
CA HIS A 305 9.24 -10.04 -1.50
C HIS A 305 9.69 -10.78 -0.25
N GLU A 306 10.99 -10.73 0.06
CA GLU A 306 11.54 -11.44 1.22
C GLU A 306 11.11 -10.81 2.54
N LEU A 307 10.87 -9.49 2.58
CA LEU A 307 10.32 -8.84 3.77
C LEU A 307 8.86 -9.22 4.03
N ILE A 308 8.06 -9.48 2.98
CA ILE A 308 6.70 -10.01 3.15
C ILE A 308 6.76 -11.37 3.83
N HIS A 309 7.62 -12.28 3.38
CA HIS A 309 7.84 -13.56 4.06
C HIS A 309 8.27 -13.38 5.52
N ALA A 310 9.22 -12.48 5.76
CA ALA A 310 9.73 -12.21 7.10
C ALA A 310 8.63 -11.71 8.06
N VAL A 311 7.73 -10.85 7.59
CA VAL A 311 6.61 -10.36 8.39
C VAL A 311 5.56 -11.45 8.62
N LEU A 312 5.24 -12.25 7.60
CA LEU A 312 4.22 -13.31 7.70
C LEU A 312 4.63 -14.46 8.63
N ASP A 313 5.93 -14.76 8.72
CA ASP A 313 6.51 -15.78 9.61
C ASP A 313 6.46 -15.39 11.11
N LEU A 314 6.14 -14.12 11.41
CA LEU A 314 6.02 -13.64 12.78
C LEU A 314 4.58 -13.80 13.30
N PRO A 315 4.40 -14.14 14.59
CA PRO A 315 3.10 -13.99 15.23
C PRO A 315 2.56 -12.55 15.06
N PRO A 316 1.29 -12.37 14.65
CA PRO A 316 0.72 -11.04 14.51
C PRO A 316 0.84 -10.22 15.79
N ALA A 317 1.25 -8.96 15.65
CA ALA A 317 1.40 -8.00 16.73
C ALA A 317 0.67 -6.70 16.37
N PRO A 318 0.39 -5.79 17.32
CA PRO A 318 -0.21 -4.49 17.02
C PRO A 318 0.55 -3.75 15.91
N GLY A 319 -0.16 -3.13 14.98
CA GLY A 319 0.43 -2.45 13.82
C GLY A 319 0.87 -3.39 12.68
N PHE A 320 0.35 -4.62 12.62
CA PHE A 320 0.60 -5.55 11.49
C PHE A 320 0.38 -4.85 10.14
N PRO A 321 1.35 -4.91 9.20
CA PRO A 321 1.37 -3.97 8.08
C PRO A 321 0.51 -4.40 6.89
N PHE A 322 0.03 -5.65 6.88
CA PHE A 322 -0.67 -6.23 5.73
C PHE A 322 -2.15 -6.52 6.02
N GLY A 323 -2.97 -6.51 4.98
CA GLY A 323 -4.34 -7.02 5.05
C GLY A 323 -4.41 -8.55 4.98
N ASP A 324 -5.59 -9.10 5.30
CA ASP A 324 -5.88 -10.55 5.30
C ASP A 324 -5.61 -11.23 3.94
N GLU A 325 -5.60 -10.45 2.87
CA GLU A 325 -5.39 -10.89 1.50
C GLU A 325 -3.92 -11.09 1.13
N VAL A 326 -2.96 -10.52 1.87
CA VAL A 326 -1.53 -10.74 1.63
C VAL A 326 -1.10 -12.02 2.30
N LYS A 327 -0.72 -13.03 1.51
CA LYS A 327 -0.25 -14.32 2.02
C LYS A 327 0.90 -14.83 1.18
N ASP A 328 1.75 -15.61 1.84
CA ASP A 328 2.66 -16.51 1.15
C ASP A 328 2.09 -17.93 1.11
N SER A 329 2.81 -18.83 0.49
CA SER A 329 2.43 -20.24 0.35
C SER A 329 2.44 -21.02 1.68
N LEU A 330 3.25 -20.60 2.66
CA LEU A 330 3.33 -21.24 3.98
C LEU A 330 2.13 -20.85 4.86
N HIS A 331 1.67 -19.62 4.71
CA HIS A 331 0.63 -19.00 5.54
C HIS A 331 -0.75 -19.02 4.89
N ASP A 332 -0.89 -19.58 3.68
CA ASP A 332 -2.19 -19.82 3.05
C ASP A 332 -2.82 -21.13 3.55
N PRO A 333 -3.96 -21.08 4.28
CA PRO A 333 -4.63 -22.28 4.77
C PRO A 333 -5.01 -23.28 3.67
N ARG A 334 -5.20 -22.82 2.43
CA ARG A 334 -5.55 -23.68 1.27
C ARG A 334 -4.36 -24.46 0.73
N LEU A 335 -3.14 -24.09 1.12
CA LEU A 335 -1.90 -24.73 0.70
C LEU A 335 -1.24 -25.54 1.82
N ARG A 336 -1.91 -25.71 2.97
CA ARG A 336 -1.44 -26.58 4.06
C ARG A 336 -1.16 -27.99 3.51
N GLY A 337 0.06 -28.48 3.76
CA GLY A 337 0.54 -29.76 3.25
C GLY A 337 1.27 -29.70 1.90
N TYR A 338 1.30 -28.54 1.23
CA TYR A 338 2.03 -28.30 -0.02
C TYR A 338 3.16 -27.26 0.13
N SER A 339 3.44 -26.88 1.38
CA SER A 339 4.29 -25.77 1.79
C SER A 339 5.80 -26.06 1.73
N SER A 340 6.22 -27.23 1.23
CA SER A 340 7.65 -27.52 1.03
C SER A 340 8.18 -26.76 -0.19
N SER A 341 9.38 -26.23 -0.05
CA SER A 341 10.10 -25.38 -1.01
C SER A 341 9.92 -25.77 -2.48
N SER A 342 9.50 -24.76 -3.26
CA SER A 342 9.02 -24.77 -4.65
C SER A 342 7.65 -25.43 -4.83
N LEU A 343 6.61 -24.58 -4.94
CA LEU A 343 5.29 -24.92 -5.47
C LEU A 343 5.42 -25.33 -6.94
N ARG A 344 6.04 -26.48 -7.19
CA ARG A 344 6.31 -27.02 -8.54
C ARG A 344 5.02 -27.48 -9.17
N ARG A 345 4.76 -27.04 -10.40
CA ARG A 345 3.58 -27.40 -11.19
C ARG A 345 3.38 -28.92 -11.32
N GLY A 346 4.48 -29.67 -11.43
CA GLY A 346 4.46 -31.13 -11.52
C GLY A 346 4.11 -31.86 -10.22
N ASN A 347 4.26 -31.22 -9.06
CA ASN A 347 4.15 -31.86 -7.75
C ASN A 347 2.82 -31.55 -7.03
N VAL A 348 2.00 -30.66 -7.59
CA VAL A 348 0.72 -30.25 -6.99
C VAL A 348 -0.48 -30.90 -7.70
N PRO A 349 -1.49 -31.39 -6.97
CA PRO A 349 -2.72 -31.94 -7.55
C PRO A 349 -3.46 -30.93 -8.43
N PRO A 350 -4.27 -31.36 -9.42
CA PRO A 350 -4.98 -30.45 -10.32
C PRO A 350 -5.83 -29.37 -9.63
N PRO A 351 -6.59 -29.64 -8.55
CA PRO A 351 -7.35 -28.59 -7.85
C PRO A 351 -6.45 -27.52 -7.23
N VAL A 352 -5.32 -27.93 -6.62
CA VAL A 352 -4.32 -27.03 -6.04
C VAL A 352 -3.63 -26.23 -7.15
N ARG A 353 -3.32 -26.87 -8.28
CA ARG A 353 -2.75 -26.21 -9.46
C ARG A 353 -3.67 -25.11 -9.98
N ALA A 354 -4.96 -25.37 -10.12
CA ALA A 354 -5.94 -24.37 -10.56
C ALA A 354 -6.03 -23.19 -9.58
N TYR A 355 -5.95 -23.47 -8.27
CA TYR A 355 -5.89 -22.45 -7.24
C TYR A 355 -4.62 -21.59 -7.36
N LEU A 356 -3.45 -22.21 -7.50
CA LEU A 356 -2.16 -21.51 -7.64
C LEU A 356 -2.07 -20.71 -8.95
N GLN A 357 -2.59 -21.23 -10.06
CA GLN A 357 -2.68 -20.49 -11.33
C GLN A 357 -3.52 -19.21 -11.20
N ARG A 358 -4.62 -19.29 -10.44
CA ARG A 358 -5.51 -18.15 -10.22
C ARG A 358 -4.91 -17.13 -9.26
N ASN A 359 -4.31 -17.57 -8.16
CA ASN A 359 -3.96 -16.71 -7.03
C ASN A 359 -2.47 -16.38 -6.91
N TYR A 360 -1.57 -17.19 -7.47
CA TYR A 360 -0.11 -17.02 -7.33
C TYR A 360 0.57 -16.76 -8.67
N GLY A 361 0.19 -17.45 -9.74
CA GLY A 361 0.88 -17.29 -11.04
C GLY A 361 2.33 -17.81 -11.04
N PRO A 362 3.08 -17.64 -12.14
CA PRO A 362 4.45 -18.19 -12.26
C PRO A 362 5.48 -17.50 -11.34
N SER A 363 6.53 -18.24 -10.94
CA SER A 363 7.67 -17.72 -10.18
C SER A 363 8.61 -16.88 -11.04
N ALA A 364 9.23 -15.83 -10.46
CA ALA A 364 10.30 -15.05 -11.10
C ALA A 364 11.50 -15.90 -11.50
N SER A 365 11.92 -16.80 -10.63
CA SER A 365 13.14 -17.59 -10.83
C SER A 365 12.97 -18.78 -11.79
N ASN A 366 11.73 -19.29 -11.96
CA ASN A 366 11.44 -20.41 -12.86
C ASN A 366 9.97 -20.41 -13.32
N PRO A 367 9.57 -19.52 -14.24
CA PRO A 367 8.16 -19.32 -14.62
C PRO A 367 7.48 -20.58 -15.17
N GLU A 368 8.25 -21.43 -15.85
CA GLU A 368 7.78 -22.65 -16.52
C GLU A 368 7.45 -23.77 -15.54
N ARG A 369 8.18 -23.86 -14.42
CA ARG A 369 8.11 -25.00 -13.51
C ARG A 369 7.48 -24.68 -12.16
N ASP A 370 7.64 -23.44 -11.70
CA ASP A 370 7.29 -23.06 -10.33
C ASP A 370 6.17 -22.00 -10.34
N PHE A 371 5.30 -22.08 -9.34
CA PHE A 371 4.42 -20.98 -8.97
C PHE A 371 5.20 -19.99 -8.09
N SER A 372 4.79 -18.71 -8.12
CA SER A 372 5.18 -17.76 -7.08
C SER A 372 4.76 -18.31 -5.72
N ASP A 373 5.52 -17.97 -4.70
CA ASP A 373 5.25 -18.25 -3.30
C ASP A 373 4.54 -17.10 -2.59
N LEU A 374 4.27 -15.98 -3.28
CA LEU A 374 3.36 -14.92 -2.84
C LEU A 374 2.07 -14.94 -3.64
N ASN A 375 0.95 -14.76 -2.95
CA ASN A 375 -0.35 -14.70 -3.59
C ASN A 375 -0.59 -13.34 -4.28
N ALA A 376 -1.79 -13.16 -4.84
CA ALA A 376 -2.16 -11.96 -5.57
C ALA A 376 -2.07 -10.70 -4.70
N GLY A 377 -2.44 -10.77 -3.42
CA GLY A 377 -2.34 -9.65 -2.49
C GLY A 377 -0.88 -9.21 -2.28
N GLY A 378 0.02 -10.14 -2.00
CA GLY A 378 1.45 -9.84 -1.85
C GLY A 378 2.06 -9.27 -3.13
N GLN A 379 1.69 -9.82 -4.29
CA GLN A 379 2.18 -9.32 -5.57
C GLN A 379 1.66 -7.93 -5.91
N ARG A 380 0.42 -7.59 -5.56
CA ARG A 380 -0.11 -6.22 -5.74
C ARG A 380 0.66 -5.20 -4.90
N LEU A 381 1.01 -5.55 -3.66
CA LEU A 381 1.85 -4.71 -2.82
C LEU A 381 3.21 -4.44 -3.49
N ILE A 382 3.85 -5.48 -4.03
CA ILE A 382 5.12 -5.35 -4.75
C ILE A 382 4.96 -4.47 -6.00
N VAL A 383 3.95 -4.73 -6.84
CA VAL A 383 3.66 -3.92 -8.04
C VAL A 383 3.50 -2.46 -7.68
N LYS A 384 2.70 -2.15 -6.65
CA LYS A 384 2.48 -0.77 -6.18
C LYS A 384 3.81 -0.12 -5.81
N LEU A 385 4.57 -0.77 -4.94
CA LEU A 385 5.87 -0.29 -4.48
C LEU A 385 6.83 -0.01 -5.64
N ILE A 386 6.95 -0.93 -6.60
CA ILE A 386 7.81 -0.76 -7.78
C ILE A 386 7.29 0.36 -8.69
N ARG A 387 5.99 0.44 -8.95
CA ARG A 387 5.39 1.47 -9.81
C ARG A 387 5.66 2.87 -9.25
N ASP A 388 5.43 3.05 -7.95
CA ASP A 388 5.65 4.32 -7.26
C ASP A 388 7.15 4.65 -7.16
N ASN A 389 7.99 3.64 -6.91
CA ASN A 389 9.45 3.79 -6.91
C ASN A 389 9.98 4.25 -8.28
N ARG A 390 9.49 3.63 -9.36
CA ARG A 390 9.82 4.01 -10.75
C ARG A 390 9.34 5.42 -11.07
N ARG A 391 8.12 5.80 -10.67
CA ARG A 391 7.61 7.17 -10.88
C ARG A 391 8.48 8.21 -10.19
N ARG A 392 9.00 7.92 -8.99
CA ARG A 392 9.86 8.83 -8.22
C ARG A 392 11.29 8.92 -8.75
N THR A 393 11.83 7.83 -9.28
CA THR A 393 13.26 7.73 -9.65
C THR A 393 13.54 7.82 -11.13
N GLY A 394 12.57 7.45 -11.98
CA GLY A 394 12.78 7.23 -13.41
C GLY A 394 13.62 6.00 -13.75
N LEU A 395 13.93 5.13 -12.77
CA LEU A 395 14.88 4.03 -12.95
C LEU A 395 14.22 2.66 -13.17
N GLY A 396 14.81 1.86 -14.05
CA GLY A 396 14.45 0.45 -14.27
C GLY A 396 13.13 0.21 -15.01
N LYS A 397 12.76 -1.07 -15.11
CA LYS A 397 11.63 -1.58 -15.88
C LYS A 397 10.68 -2.37 -14.98
N GLU A 398 9.50 -2.69 -15.50
CA GLU A 398 8.59 -3.64 -14.85
C GLU A 398 9.27 -5.00 -14.65
N THR A 399 9.05 -5.63 -13.50
CA THR A 399 9.54 -6.98 -13.16
C THR A 399 8.49 -8.04 -13.53
N LEU A 400 8.81 -9.34 -13.35
CA LEU A 400 7.85 -10.41 -13.68
C LEU A 400 6.51 -10.29 -12.91
N VAL A 401 6.52 -9.71 -11.71
CA VAL A 401 5.31 -9.53 -10.90
C VAL A 401 4.22 -8.70 -11.61
N PHE A 402 4.61 -7.78 -12.51
CA PHE A 402 3.68 -7.03 -13.36
C PHE A 402 3.02 -7.92 -14.41
N GLN A 403 3.75 -8.86 -14.99
CA GLN A 403 3.17 -9.82 -15.93
C GLN A 403 2.15 -10.71 -15.23
N ASN A 404 2.46 -11.18 -14.02
CA ASN A 404 1.53 -11.97 -13.20
C ASN A 404 0.24 -11.20 -12.89
N GLU A 405 0.36 -9.90 -12.58
CA GLU A 405 -0.80 -9.02 -12.38
C GLU A 405 -1.64 -8.89 -13.66
N ARG A 406 -1.03 -8.56 -14.80
CA ARG A 406 -1.72 -8.45 -16.10
C ARG A 406 -2.45 -9.73 -16.48
N ASP A 407 -1.77 -10.86 -16.36
CA ASP A 407 -2.32 -12.17 -16.67
C ASP A 407 -3.52 -12.52 -15.77
N ARG A 408 -3.50 -12.09 -14.49
CA ARG A 408 -4.65 -12.24 -13.60
C ARG A 408 -5.81 -11.36 -14.03
N ARG A 409 -5.57 -10.06 -14.26
CA ARG A 409 -6.62 -9.12 -14.70
C ARG A 409 -7.30 -9.62 -15.98
N ALA A 410 -6.53 -10.05 -16.98
CA ALA A 410 -7.05 -10.60 -18.24
C ALA A 410 -7.83 -11.92 -18.11
N ARG A 411 -7.71 -12.64 -16.98
CA ARG A 411 -8.51 -13.84 -16.69
C ARG A 411 -9.80 -13.53 -15.93
N SER A 412 -9.85 -12.41 -15.19
CA SER A 412 -11.05 -12.00 -14.46
C SER A 412 -12.13 -11.39 -15.38
N THR A 413 -11.76 -11.05 -16.61
CA THR A 413 -12.63 -10.40 -17.61
C THR A 413 -13.28 -11.39 -18.58
N LYS A 414 -12.97 -12.68 -18.44
CA LYS A 414 -13.56 -13.79 -19.20
C LYS A 414 -14.43 -14.62 -18.28
#